data_AF-A0A2V6TSG8-F1
#
_entry.id   AF-A0A2V6TSG8-F1
#
_cell.length_a   1.000
_cell.length_b   1.000
_cell.length_c   1.000
_cell.angle_alpha   90.00
_cell.angle_beta   90.00
_cell.angle_gamma   90.00
#
_symmetry.space_group_name_H-M   'P 1'
#
loop_
_entity.id
_entity.type
_entity.pdbx_description
1 polymer ?
#
loop_
_entity_poly.entity_id
_entity_poly.type
_entity_poly.pdbx_seq_one_letter_code
_entity_poly.pdbx_strand_id
1 'polypeptide(L)'
;MSRQPVLHQSDLILGGVRSGKSRQALLLATASPSGRRTGFLATARADDRDMARRIARHQADRPAGWCTVEEPYEIGEACRRLADRVDLIVLDCLTLWVSNLLLRGDLPDDVLAATDALAKLVSERRVSMIIVSNEVGSGVHPPTEIGVRFQDTLGGVNQRVAAVAERVMLMVAGVPMLIKDSAPRIPADARAPEAP
;
A
#
# COMPACT_ATOMS: atom_id res chain seq x y z
N MET A 1 29.62 10.33 12.50
CA MET A 1 28.15 10.46 12.44
C MET A 1 27.55 9.06 12.37
N SER A 2 27.15 8.53 13.51
CA SER A 2 26.56 7.19 13.62
C SER A 2 25.20 7.19 12.92
N ARG A 3 25.04 6.38 11.85
CA ARG A 3 23.71 6.18 11.23
C ARG A 3 22.82 5.53 12.28
N GLN A 4 21.81 6.26 12.77
CA GLN A 4 20.73 5.62 13.53
C GLN A 4 20.10 4.54 12.65
N PRO A 5 19.83 3.34 13.19
CA PRO A 5 19.14 2.31 12.43
C PRO A 5 17.78 2.86 11.97
N VAL A 6 17.54 2.85 10.65
CA VAL A 6 16.25 3.23 10.10
C VAL A 6 15.29 2.11 10.46
N LEU A 7 14.37 2.37 11.40
CA LEU A 7 13.28 1.45 11.68
C LEU A 7 12.28 1.54 10.53
N HIS A 8 12.25 0.51 9.69
CA HIS A 8 11.25 0.43 8.63
C HIS A 8 9.86 0.17 9.22
N GLN A 9 8.91 0.98 8.78
CA GLN A 9 7.52 0.97 9.22
C GLN A 9 6.60 0.85 8.01
N SER A 10 5.48 0.16 8.22
CA SER A 10 4.44 -0.06 7.24
C SER A 10 3.11 0.54 7.70
N ASP A 11 2.55 1.39 6.86
CA ASP A 11 1.26 2.04 7.05
C ASP A 11 0.27 1.51 6.00
N LEU A 12 -0.93 1.13 6.43
CA LEU A 12 -2.08 0.92 5.55
C LEU A 12 -3.04 2.10 5.67
N ILE A 13 -3.39 2.72 4.55
CA ILE A 13 -4.33 3.84 4.47
C ILE A 13 -5.59 3.40 3.73
N LEU A 14 -6.69 3.32 4.48
CA LEU A 14 -8.03 2.94 4.04
C LEU A 14 -8.97 4.15 3.93
N GLY A 15 -10.16 3.95 3.36
CA GLY A 15 -11.23 4.94 3.30
C GLY A 15 -11.94 5.02 1.96
N GLY A 16 -13.05 5.77 1.92
CA GLY A 16 -13.88 5.89 0.73
C GLY A 16 -13.24 6.64 -0.44
N VAL A 17 -13.89 6.61 -1.60
CA VAL A 17 -13.49 7.40 -2.78
C VAL A 17 -13.42 8.89 -2.42
N ARG A 18 -12.36 9.59 -2.85
CA ARG A 18 -12.10 11.02 -2.56
C ARG A 18 -11.96 11.37 -1.06
N SER A 19 -11.70 10.40 -0.18
CA SER A 19 -11.48 10.69 1.25
C SER A 19 -10.10 11.29 1.59
N GLY A 20 -9.21 11.47 0.60
CA GLY A 20 -7.89 12.08 0.81
C GLY A 20 -6.71 11.11 0.98
N LYS A 21 -6.92 9.80 0.81
CA LYS A 21 -5.90 8.75 1.02
C LYS A 21 -4.58 8.97 0.27
N SER A 22 -4.63 9.16 -1.05
CA SER A 22 -3.41 9.34 -1.84
C SER A 22 -2.64 10.59 -1.40
N ARG A 23 -3.33 11.70 -1.09
CA ARG A 23 -2.69 12.90 -0.54
C ARG A 23 -2.01 12.61 0.80
N GLN A 24 -2.69 11.90 1.70
CA GLN A 24 -2.11 11.52 2.99
C GLN A 24 -0.88 10.61 2.81
N ALA A 25 -0.92 9.65 1.88
CA ALA A 25 0.20 8.79 1.56
C ALA A 25 1.43 9.60 1.10
N LEU A 26 1.23 10.57 0.20
CA LEU A 26 2.28 11.44 -0.30
C LEU A 26 2.86 12.33 0.82
N LEU A 27 2.02 12.86 1.70
CA LEU A 27 2.46 13.66 2.85
C LEU A 27 3.32 12.84 3.81
N LEU A 28 2.89 11.63 4.17
CA LEU A 28 3.64 10.75 5.06
C LEU A 28 4.96 10.31 4.44
N ALA A 29 4.97 9.95 3.16
CA ALA A 29 6.18 9.59 2.42
C ALA A 29 7.17 10.76 2.37
N THR A 30 6.70 11.98 2.09
CA THR A 30 7.55 13.18 2.01
C THR A 30 8.11 13.58 3.37
N ALA A 31 7.32 13.44 4.43
CA ALA A 31 7.74 13.76 5.80
C ALA A 31 8.65 12.69 6.42
N SER A 32 8.69 11.48 5.84
CA SER A 32 9.52 10.38 6.34
C SER A 32 11.00 10.68 6.16
N PRO A 33 11.88 10.30 7.12
CA PRO A 33 13.33 10.35 6.94
C PRO A 33 13.81 9.56 5.71
N SER A 34 13.09 8.49 5.36
CA SER A 34 13.33 7.66 4.16
C SER A 34 12.77 8.28 2.87
N GLY A 35 12.03 9.39 2.97
CA GLY A 35 11.28 10.00 1.87
C GLY A 35 12.11 10.43 0.66
N ARG A 36 13.42 10.64 0.85
CA ARG A 36 14.36 11.02 -0.23
C ARG A 36 14.61 9.89 -1.23
N ARG A 37 14.47 8.64 -0.81
CA ARG A 37 14.61 7.46 -1.66
C ARG A 37 13.28 6.73 -1.65
N THR A 38 12.27 7.35 -2.26
CA THR A 38 10.93 6.79 -2.37
C THR A 38 10.71 6.18 -3.76
N GLY A 39 10.19 4.95 -3.78
CA GLY A 39 9.60 4.32 -4.95
C GLY A 39 8.07 4.46 -4.91
N PHE A 40 7.45 4.85 -6.01
CA PHE A 40 6.00 4.87 -6.17
C PHE A 40 5.58 3.72 -7.08
N LEU A 41 4.82 2.78 -6.55
CA LEU A 41 4.26 1.65 -7.28
C LEU A 41 2.80 1.93 -7.60
N ALA A 42 2.53 2.24 -8.86
CA ALA A 42 1.20 2.54 -9.37
C ALA A 42 0.55 1.29 -9.98
N THR A 43 -0.66 0.96 -9.55
CA THR A 43 -1.42 -0.20 -10.07
C THR A 43 -2.53 0.21 -11.05
N ALA A 44 -2.76 1.51 -11.21
CA ALA A 44 -3.77 2.04 -12.10
C ALA A 44 -3.44 1.78 -13.57
N ARG A 45 -4.45 1.43 -14.36
CA ARG A 45 -4.37 1.33 -15.82
C ARG A 45 -5.16 2.45 -16.47
N ALA A 46 -4.62 3.07 -17.51
CA ALA A 46 -5.30 4.13 -18.27
C ALA A 46 -6.28 3.55 -19.31
N ASP A 47 -7.21 2.71 -18.86
CA ASP A 47 -8.13 1.99 -19.76
C ASP A 47 -9.24 2.90 -20.33
N ASP A 48 -9.47 4.07 -19.72
CA ASP A 48 -10.37 5.11 -20.24
C ASP A 48 -9.78 6.53 -20.07
N ARG A 49 -10.38 7.51 -20.76
CA ARG A 49 -9.91 8.91 -20.77
C ARG A 49 -10.00 9.60 -19.42
N ASP A 50 -10.96 9.24 -18.57
CA ASP A 50 -11.13 9.84 -17.25
C ASP A 50 -10.11 9.27 -16.26
N MET A 51 -9.81 7.98 -16.35
CA MET A 51 -8.72 7.32 -15.63
C MET A 51 -7.37 7.89 -16.06
N ALA A 52 -7.14 8.09 -17.37
CA ALA A 52 -5.93 8.72 -17.89
C ALA A 52 -5.71 10.14 -17.31
N ARG A 53 -6.77 10.98 -17.25
CA ARG A 53 -6.70 12.31 -16.63
C ARG A 53 -6.39 12.24 -15.13
N ARG A 54 -6.99 11.28 -14.43
CA ARG A 54 -6.72 11.06 -12.99
C ARG A 54 -5.28 10.62 -12.75
N ILE A 55 -4.77 9.70 -13.56
CA ILE A 55 -3.37 9.25 -13.52
C ILE A 55 -2.44 10.43 -13.77
N ALA A 56 -2.68 11.23 -14.81
CA ALA A 56 -1.85 12.40 -15.12
C ALA A 56 -1.79 13.41 -13.96
N ARG A 57 -2.94 13.68 -13.33
CA ARG A 57 -3.00 14.53 -12.12
C ARG A 57 -2.20 13.91 -10.97
N HIS A 58 -2.41 12.62 -10.69
CA HIS A 58 -1.68 11.92 -9.63
C HIS A 58 -0.18 11.82 -9.90
N GLN A 59 0.26 11.80 -11.17
CA GLN A 59 1.67 11.86 -11.54
C GLN A 59 2.25 13.26 -11.27
N ALA A 60 1.50 14.32 -11.57
CA ALA A 60 1.92 15.71 -11.31
C ALA A 60 2.05 16.05 -9.81
N ASP A 61 1.26 15.40 -8.95
CA ASP A 61 1.31 15.60 -7.50
C ASP A 61 2.51 14.89 -6.83
N ARG A 62 3.28 14.06 -7.56
CA ARG A 62 4.42 13.30 -7.00
C ARG A 62 5.66 14.20 -6.88
N PRO A 63 6.41 14.13 -5.77
CA PRO A 63 7.67 14.86 -5.65
C PRO A 63 8.67 14.48 -6.77
N ALA A 64 9.34 15.49 -7.31
CA ALA A 64 10.42 15.29 -8.27
C ALA A 64 11.53 14.43 -7.65
N GLY A 65 11.96 13.37 -8.35
CA GLY A 65 13.02 12.46 -7.92
C GLY A 65 12.54 11.11 -7.36
N TRP A 66 11.24 10.89 -7.20
CA TRP A 66 10.72 9.56 -6.88
C TRP A 66 10.78 8.64 -8.09
N CYS A 67 11.20 7.39 -7.89
CA CYS A 67 11.15 6.37 -8.92
C CYS A 67 9.72 5.85 -9.05
N THR A 68 9.07 6.05 -10.19
CA THR A 68 7.74 5.47 -10.45
C THR A 68 7.88 4.15 -11.20
N VAL A 69 7.16 3.13 -10.76
CA VAL A 69 6.95 1.87 -11.47
C VAL A 69 5.45 1.67 -11.65
N GLU A 70 5.01 1.44 -12.88
CA GLU A 70 3.63 1.07 -13.19
C GLU A 70 3.58 -0.46 -13.30
N GLU A 71 2.87 -1.11 -12.39
CA GLU A 71 2.73 -2.56 -12.34
C GLU A 71 1.30 -2.91 -11.90
N PRO A 72 0.40 -3.24 -12.85
CA PRO A 72 -0.99 -3.50 -12.55
C PRO A 72 -1.27 -4.91 -12.00
N TYR A 73 -0.31 -5.86 -12.05
CA TYR A 73 -0.55 -7.26 -11.71
C TYR A 73 0.49 -7.83 -10.73
N GLU A 74 1.78 -7.76 -11.06
CA GLU A 74 2.85 -8.47 -10.35
C GLU A 74 3.48 -7.60 -9.24
N ILE A 75 2.62 -7.05 -8.37
CA ILE A 75 3.02 -6.04 -7.38
C ILE A 75 4.05 -6.58 -6.37
N GLY A 76 4.02 -7.87 -6.03
CA GLY A 76 4.98 -8.48 -5.11
C GLY A 76 6.41 -8.48 -5.65
N GLU A 77 6.58 -8.85 -6.92
CA GLU A 77 7.87 -8.79 -7.63
C GLU A 77 8.35 -7.34 -7.77
N ALA A 78 7.44 -6.42 -8.14
CA ALA A 78 7.78 -5.01 -8.27
C ALA A 78 8.22 -4.40 -6.93
N CYS A 79 7.53 -4.71 -5.83
CA CYS A 79 7.94 -4.28 -4.49
C CYS A 79 9.32 -4.82 -4.11
N ARG A 80 9.62 -6.10 -4.40
CA ARG A 80 10.95 -6.68 -4.13
C ARG A 80 12.06 -5.96 -4.89
N ARG A 81 11.90 -5.74 -6.19
CA ARG A 81 12.88 -4.99 -7.00
C ARG A 81 13.06 -3.55 -6.53
N LEU A 82 11.98 -2.91 -6.08
CA LEU A 82 12.05 -1.56 -5.52
C LEU A 82 12.77 -1.54 -4.18
N ALA A 83 12.51 -2.51 -3.30
CA ALA A 83 13.11 -2.60 -1.96
C ALA A 83 14.65 -2.64 -2.00
N ASP A 84 15.26 -3.15 -3.08
CA ASP A 84 16.72 -3.12 -3.26
C ASP A 84 17.27 -1.72 -3.61
N ARG A 85 16.41 -0.78 -3.99
CA ARG A 85 16.78 0.52 -4.59
C ARG A 85 16.27 1.72 -3.81
N VAL A 86 15.29 1.55 -2.93
CA VAL A 86 14.59 2.63 -2.22
C VAL A 86 14.44 2.30 -0.73
N ASP A 87 14.27 3.31 0.11
CA ASP A 87 14.08 3.13 1.56
C ASP A 87 12.60 3.21 1.97
N LEU A 88 11.73 3.65 1.05
CA LEU A 88 10.28 3.73 1.22
C LEU A 88 9.57 3.39 -0.09
N ILE A 89 8.51 2.58 -0.03
CA ILE A 89 7.62 2.29 -1.16
C ILE A 89 6.23 2.85 -0.86
N VAL A 90 5.66 3.62 -1.78
CA VAL A 90 4.23 3.98 -1.79
C VAL A 90 3.52 3.10 -2.81
N LEU A 91 2.58 2.26 -2.38
CA LEU A 91 1.75 1.41 -3.23
C LEU A 91 0.33 2.01 -3.35
N ASP A 92 -0.03 2.52 -4.53
CA ASP A 92 -1.34 3.13 -4.81
C ASP A 92 -1.96 2.51 -6.08
N CYS A 93 -2.96 1.64 -5.98
CA CYS A 93 -3.55 1.07 -4.76
C CYS A 93 -3.98 -0.39 -4.91
N LEU A 94 -4.18 -1.07 -3.77
CA LEU A 94 -4.68 -2.44 -3.75
C LEU A 94 -6.07 -2.56 -4.40
N THR A 95 -6.91 -1.52 -4.31
CA THR A 95 -8.22 -1.48 -4.96
C THR A 95 -8.13 -1.75 -6.46
N LEU A 96 -7.26 -1.03 -7.17
CA LEU A 96 -7.12 -1.17 -8.61
C LEU A 96 -6.39 -2.45 -8.96
N TRP A 97 -5.44 -2.89 -8.14
CA TRP A 97 -4.78 -4.18 -8.31
C TRP A 97 -5.78 -5.35 -8.26
N VAL A 98 -6.62 -5.42 -7.23
CA VAL A 98 -7.69 -6.43 -7.12
C VAL A 98 -8.65 -6.34 -8.31
N SER A 99 -9.05 -5.12 -8.70
CA SER A 99 -9.90 -4.93 -9.89
C SER A 99 -9.23 -5.46 -11.16
N ASN A 100 -7.95 -5.19 -11.38
CA ASN A 100 -7.21 -5.62 -12.56
C ASN A 100 -7.14 -7.15 -12.65
N LEU A 101 -6.86 -7.82 -11.54
CA LEU A 101 -6.77 -9.28 -11.46
C LEU A 101 -8.12 -9.94 -11.73
N LEU A 102 -9.18 -9.50 -11.04
CA LEU A 102 -10.51 -10.07 -11.25
C LEU A 102 -11.02 -9.84 -12.69
N LEU A 103 -10.71 -8.70 -13.30
CA LEU A 103 -11.06 -8.41 -14.70
C LEU A 103 -10.20 -9.22 -15.69
N ARG A 104 -8.97 -9.58 -15.33
CA ARG A 104 -8.11 -10.48 -16.11
C ARG A 104 -8.59 -11.94 -16.05
N GLY A 105 -9.40 -12.27 -15.05
CA GLY A 105 -10.00 -13.60 -14.86
C GLY A 105 -9.37 -14.41 -13.73
N ASP A 106 -8.46 -13.82 -12.95
CA ASP A 106 -7.90 -14.47 -11.77
C ASP A 106 -9.00 -14.78 -10.74
N LEU A 107 -8.86 -15.91 -10.04
CA LEU A 107 -9.82 -16.30 -9.00
C LEU A 107 -9.53 -15.56 -7.70
N PRO A 108 -10.55 -15.28 -6.87
CA PRO A 108 -10.37 -14.64 -5.57
C PRO A 108 -9.28 -15.30 -4.71
N ASP A 109 -9.25 -16.63 -4.68
CA ASP A 109 -8.27 -17.38 -3.88
C ASP A 109 -6.82 -17.13 -4.36
N ASP A 110 -6.60 -16.99 -5.67
CA ASP A 110 -5.30 -16.65 -6.24
C ASP A 110 -4.88 -15.22 -5.84
N VAL A 111 -5.82 -14.27 -5.85
CA VAL A 111 -5.58 -12.89 -5.39
C VAL A 111 -5.22 -12.85 -3.90
N LEU A 112 -5.90 -13.66 -3.09
CA LEU A 112 -5.61 -13.77 -1.66
C LEU A 112 -4.24 -14.42 -1.41
N ALA A 113 -3.88 -15.47 -2.15
CA ALA A 113 -2.55 -16.08 -2.07
C ALA A 113 -1.43 -15.12 -2.48
N ALA A 114 -1.64 -14.33 -3.55
CA ALA A 114 -0.72 -13.27 -3.95
C ALA A 114 -0.61 -12.18 -2.87
N THR A 115 -1.71 -11.90 -2.16
CA THR A 115 -1.72 -10.96 -1.03
C THR A 115 -0.93 -11.51 0.16
N ASP A 116 -0.98 -12.81 0.44
CA ASP A 116 -0.19 -13.42 1.50
C ASP A 116 1.32 -13.28 1.23
N ALA A 117 1.73 -13.40 -0.03
CA ALA A 117 3.11 -13.12 -0.45
C ALA A 117 3.50 -11.64 -0.25
N LEU A 118 2.60 -10.69 -0.57
CA LEU A 118 2.81 -9.27 -0.28
C LEU A 118 2.89 -9.02 1.23
N ALA A 119 2.00 -9.62 2.03
CA ALA A 119 1.96 -9.46 3.47
C ALA A 119 3.25 -9.98 4.14
N LYS A 120 3.80 -11.09 3.62
CA LYS A 120 5.12 -11.58 4.03
C LYS A 120 6.20 -10.53 3.77
N LEU A 121 6.25 -9.95 2.57
CA LEU A 121 7.22 -8.89 2.23
C LEU A 121 7.12 -7.68 3.18
N VAL A 122 5.90 -7.25 3.49
CA VAL A 122 5.65 -6.16 4.46
C VAL A 122 6.19 -6.54 5.85
N SER A 123 5.97 -7.77 6.28
CA SER A 123 6.42 -8.25 7.59
C SER A 123 7.95 -8.40 7.73
N GLU A 124 8.67 -8.55 6.61
CA GLU A 124 10.14 -8.64 6.59
C GLU A 124 10.81 -7.29 6.91
N ARG A 125 10.09 -6.17 6.78
CA ARG A 125 10.57 -4.81 7.14
C ARG A 125 11.92 -4.43 6.53
N ARG A 126 12.21 -4.89 5.31
CA ARG A 126 13.44 -4.51 4.58
C ARG A 126 13.38 -3.10 4.02
N VAL A 127 12.18 -2.54 3.88
CA VAL A 127 11.87 -1.22 3.36
C VAL A 127 10.61 -0.70 4.05
N SER A 128 10.47 0.61 4.23
CA SER A 128 9.21 1.18 4.72
C SER A 128 8.14 1.10 3.65
N MET A 129 6.88 0.88 4.01
CA MET A 129 5.79 0.77 3.03
C MET A 129 4.58 1.62 3.41
N ILE A 130 4.06 2.40 2.48
CA ILE A 130 2.77 3.08 2.63
C ILE A 130 1.85 2.49 1.58
N ILE A 131 0.83 1.77 2.02
CA ILE A 131 -0.06 1.02 1.17
C ILE A 131 -1.44 1.68 1.19
N VAL A 132 -1.98 1.98 0.02
CA VAL A 132 -3.30 2.62 -0.13
C VAL A 132 -4.31 1.59 -0.59
N SER A 133 -5.50 1.61 0.01
CA SER A 133 -6.65 0.83 -0.45
C SER A 133 -7.97 1.55 -0.14
N ASN A 134 -9.04 1.20 -0.83
CA ASN A 134 -10.38 1.70 -0.53
C ASN A 134 -11.03 0.83 0.55
N GLU A 135 -11.85 1.48 1.37
CA GLU A 135 -12.91 0.78 2.11
C GLU A 135 -14.18 0.81 1.28
N VAL A 136 -14.71 -0.37 0.95
CA VAL A 136 -15.89 -0.56 0.08
C VAL A 136 -16.99 -1.38 0.77
N GLY A 137 -16.72 -1.97 1.93
CA GLY A 137 -17.63 -2.84 2.66
C GLY A 137 -18.67 -2.12 3.53
N SER A 138 -18.55 -0.81 3.72
CA SER A 138 -19.49 -0.02 4.54
C SER A 138 -20.75 0.45 3.78
N GLY A 139 -20.95 -0.01 2.54
CA GLY A 139 -22.06 0.37 1.68
C GLY A 139 -23.19 -0.66 1.59
N VAL A 140 -24.08 -0.47 0.63
CA VAL A 140 -25.12 -1.45 0.29
C VAL A 140 -24.48 -2.63 -0.46
N HIS A 141 -25.07 -3.82 -0.31
CA HIS A 141 -24.66 -5.01 -1.06
C HIS A 141 -24.64 -4.72 -2.59
N PRO A 142 -23.59 -5.13 -3.32
CA PRO A 142 -23.49 -4.88 -4.75
C PRO A 142 -24.63 -5.56 -5.53
N PRO A 143 -25.16 -4.93 -6.59
CA PRO A 143 -26.24 -5.51 -7.38
C PRO A 143 -25.77 -6.59 -8.38
N THR A 144 -24.45 -6.80 -8.53
CA THR A 144 -23.86 -7.72 -9.51
C THR A 144 -22.92 -8.72 -8.85
N GLU A 145 -22.84 -9.93 -9.38
CA GLU A 145 -21.95 -10.98 -8.87
C GLU A 145 -20.48 -10.55 -8.89
N ILE A 146 -20.04 -9.86 -9.95
CA ILE A 146 -18.67 -9.34 -10.04
C ILE A 146 -18.41 -8.27 -8.97
N GLY A 147 -19.42 -7.46 -8.63
CA GLY A 147 -19.34 -6.47 -7.57
C GLY A 147 -19.19 -7.13 -6.19
N VAL A 148 -19.99 -8.18 -5.92
CA VAL A 148 -19.88 -8.97 -4.67
C VAL A 148 -18.49 -9.60 -4.58
N ARG A 149 -18.05 -10.28 -5.64
CA ARG A 149 -16.72 -10.91 -5.70
C ARG A 149 -15.61 -9.88 -5.44
N PHE A 150 -15.68 -8.71 -6.08
CA PHE A 150 -14.72 -7.64 -5.86
C PHE A 150 -14.70 -7.14 -4.42
N GLN A 151 -15.87 -6.86 -3.84
CA GLN A 151 -16.00 -6.38 -2.46
C GLN A 151 -15.43 -7.38 -1.46
N ASP A 152 -15.81 -8.66 -1.57
CA ASP A 152 -15.36 -9.72 -0.66
C ASP A 152 -13.85 -9.95 -0.80
N THR A 153 -13.35 -10.01 -2.03
CA THR A 153 -11.90 -10.18 -2.29
C THR A 153 -11.12 -9.00 -1.74
N LEU A 154 -11.51 -7.75 -2.02
CA LEU A 154 -10.83 -6.57 -1.51
C LEU A 154 -10.88 -6.49 0.02
N GLY A 155 -11.98 -6.90 0.64
CA GLY A 155 -12.09 -7.03 2.09
C GLY A 155 -11.09 -8.03 2.66
N GLY A 156 -10.94 -9.20 2.04
CA GLY A 156 -9.95 -10.21 2.41
C GLY A 156 -8.51 -9.74 2.20
N VAL A 157 -8.24 -8.97 1.14
CA VAL A 157 -6.94 -8.34 0.88
C VAL A 157 -6.60 -7.30 1.95
N ASN A 158 -7.54 -6.39 2.23
CA ASN A 158 -7.38 -5.34 3.24
C ASN A 158 -7.08 -5.94 4.62
N GLN A 159 -7.78 -7.01 5.02
CA GLN A 159 -7.56 -7.69 6.30
C GLN A 159 -6.16 -8.28 6.42
N ARG A 160 -5.67 -8.97 5.38
CA ARG A 160 -4.32 -9.56 5.35
C ARG A 160 -3.23 -8.51 5.49
N VAL A 161 -3.34 -7.40 4.75
CA VAL A 161 -2.37 -6.31 4.82
C VAL A 161 -2.48 -5.56 6.15
N ALA A 162 -3.69 -5.32 6.65
CA ALA A 162 -3.92 -4.68 7.93
C ALA A 162 -3.34 -5.49 9.10
N ALA A 163 -3.35 -6.83 9.02
CA ALA A 163 -2.78 -7.70 10.04
C ALA A 163 -1.27 -7.48 10.22
N VAL A 164 -0.53 -7.31 9.11
CA VAL A 164 0.94 -7.16 9.12
C VAL A 164 1.43 -5.72 9.18
N ALA A 165 0.64 -4.73 8.73
CA ALA A 165 1.02 -3.31 8.83
C ALA A 165 1.18 -2.87 10.29
N GLU A 166 2.08 -1.96 10.63
CA GLU A 166 2.20 -1.46 12.01
C GLU A 166 1.08 -0.47 12.34
N ARG A 167 0.75 0.36 11.36
CA ARG A 167 -0.26 1.41 11.47
C ARG A 167 -1.33 1.20 10.44
N VAL A 168 -2.58 1.38 10.86
CA VAL A 168 -3.71 1.43 9.93
C VAL A 168 -4.47 2.73 10.17
N MET A 169 -4.73 3.47 9.11
CA MET A 169 -5.45 4.74 9.12
C MET A 169 -6.69 4.65 8.25
N LEU A 170 -7.84 5.07 8.77
CA LEU A 170 -9.06 5.29 8.00
C LEU A 170 -9.19 6.78 7.67
N MET A 171 -9.23 7.11 6.39
CA MET A 171 -9.42 8.49 5.94
C MET A 171 -10.91 8.82 5.79
N VAL A 172 -11.34 9.89 6.46
CA VAL A 172 -12.71 10.41 6.41
C VAL A 172 -12.67 11.90 6.10
N ALA A 173 -13.20 12.31 4.95
CA ALA A 173 -13.24 13.73 4.52
C ALA A 173 -11.88 14.47 4.62
N GLY A 174 -10.77 13.77 4.35
CA GLY A 174 -9.41 14.32 4.45
C GLY A 174 -8.77 14.21 5.83
N VAL A 175 -9.50 13.72 6.84
CA VAL A 175 -9.01 13.54 8.22
C VAL A 175 -8.52 12.11 8.41
N PRO A 176 -7.27 11.90 8.85
CA PRO A 176 -6.76 10.57 9.20
C PRO A 176 -7.25 10.14 10.58
N MET A 177 -7.91 8.98 10.65
CA MET A 177 -8.27 8.31 11.90
C MET A 177 -7.36 7.09 12.09
N LEU A 178 -6.53 7.10 13.12
CA LEU A 178 -5.66 5.97 13.44
C LEU A 178 -6.50 4.85 14.08
N ILE A 179 -6.59 3.70 13.42
CA ILE A 179 -7.37 2.54 13.89
C ILE A 179 -6.49 1.46 14.51
N LYS A 180 -5.20 1.44 14.15
CA LYS A 180 -4.20 0.54 14.70
C LYS A 180 -2.88 1.30 14.81
N ASP A 181 -2.24 1.18 15.96
CA ASP A 181 -0.89 1.67 16.22
C ASP A 181 -0.13 0.61 17.02
N SER A 182 0.50 -0.31 16.31
CA SER A 182 1.37 -1.31 16.91
C SER A 182 2.81 -0.81 16.77
N ALA A 183 3.45 -0.47 17.89
CA ALA A 183 4.85 -0.04 17.87
C ALA A 183 5.71 -1.01 17.05
N PRO A 184 6.72 -0.52 16.29
CA PRO A 184 7.59 -1.39 15.52
C PRO A 184 8.22 -2.43 16.45
N ARG A 185 7.90 -3.71 16.24
CA ARG A 185 8.59 -4.79 16.94
C ARG A 185 10.00 -4.83 16.37
N ILE A 186 10.98 -4.38 17.16
CA ILE A 186 12.40 -4.53 16.82
C ILE A 186 12.64 -6.04 16.65
N PRO A 187 13.09 -6.51 15.47
CA PRO A 187 13.46 -7.90 15.26
C PRO A 187 14.41 -8.38 16.36
N ALA A 188 14.17 -9.57 16.90
CA ALA A 188 14.90 -10.08 18.07
C ALA A 188 16.41 -10.25 17.83
N ASP A 189 16.85 -10.25 16.57
CA ASP A 189 18.24 -10.33 16.13
C ASP A 189 19.01 -8.99 16.18
N ALA A 190 18.32 -7.86 16.38
CA ALA A 190 18.93 -6.53 16.49
C ALA A 190 19.22 -6.08 17.93
N ARG A 191 18.96 -6.93 18.94
CA ARG A 191 19.49 -6.68 20.29
C ARG A 191 20.99 -6.93 20.26
N ALA A 192 21.78 -5.87 20.36
CA ALA A 192 23.19 -6.00 20.71
C ALA A 192 23.29 -6.93 21.95
N PRO A 193 24.27 -7.84 22.01
CA PRO A 193 24.47 -8.63 23.21
C PRO A 193 24.61 -7.66 24.39
N GLU A 194 23.78 -7.85 25.42
CA GLU A 194 23.99 -7.15 26.69
C GLU A 194 25.44 -7.44 27.10
N ALA A 195 26.24 -6.37 27.14
CA ALA A 195 27.60 -6.44 27.63
C ALA A 195 27.56 -6.87 29.12
N PRO A 196 28.58 -7.59 29.59
CA PRO A 196 28.48 -8.65 30.60
C PRO A 196 28.01 -8.19 31.99
#